data_AF-A0A2D8XLS8-F1
#
_entry.id   AF-A0A2D8XLS8-F1
#
_cell.length_a   1.000
_cell.length_b   1.000
_cell.length_c   1.000
_cell.angle_alpha   90.00
_cell.angle_beta   90.00
_cell.angle_gamma   90.00
#
_symmetry.space_group_name_H-M   'P 1'
#
loop_
_entity.id
_entity.type
_entity.pdbx_description
1 polymer ?
#
loop_
_entity_poly.entity_id
_entity_poly.type
_entity_poly.pdbx_seq_one_letter_code
_entity_poly.pdbx_strand_id
1 'polypeptide(L)' 'MKDNDKIKTLGFKEMHPMQVDALVDLINRALNLACMTGDEEIIQEIEQSSDEVIHLFGGNGVSVKIDVH' A
#
# COMPACT_ATOMS: atom_id res chain seq x y z
N MET A 1 -6.66 -3.04 -30.13
CA MET A 1 -5.53 -2.17 -29.76
C MET A 1 -4.33 -3.08 -29.56
N LYS A 2 -3.29 -2.91 -30.39
CA LYS A 2 -2.00 -3.56 -30.20
C LYS A 2 -1.15 -2.58 -29.41
N ASP A 3 -1.02 -2.83 -28.12
CA ASP A 3 0.11 -2.39 -27.30
C ASP A 3 0.34 -3.53 -26.31
N ASN A 4 1.08 -4.53 -26.79
CA ASN A 4 1.69 -5.56 -25.95
C ASN A 4 3.05 -5.05 -25.47
N ASP A 5 3.14 -3.75 -25.17
CA ASP A 5 4.29 -3.16 -24.51
C ASP A 5 4.20 -3.62 -23.07
N LYS A 6 4.98 -4.65 -22.74
CA LYS A 6 5.28 -5.02 -21.36
C LYS A 6 5.83 -3.76 -20.69
N ILE A 7 4.97 -3.01 -19.99
CA ILE A 7 5.41 -1.89 -19.16
C ILE A 7 6.50 -2.48 -18.26
N LYS A 8 7.72 -1.96 -18.39
CA LYS A 8 8.81 -2.33 -17.48
C LYS A 8 8.49 -1.70 -16.12
N THR A 9 7.80 -2.46 -15.28
CA THR A 9 7.60 -2.12 -13.87
C THR A 9 8.74 -2.72 -13.06
N LEU A 10 9.12 -2.05 -11.97
CA LEU A 10 10.05 -2.58 -10.98
C LEU A 10 9.22 -3.09 -9.80
N GLY A 11 9.46 -4.32 -9.36
CA GLY A 11 8.97 -4.80 -8.07
C GLY A 11 9.87 -4.32 -6.92
N PHE A 12 9.44 -4.52 -5.67
CA PHE A 12 10.23 -4.12 -4.50
C PHE A 12 11.61 -4.76 -4.43
N LYS A 13 11.78 -5.97 -4.99
CA LYS A 13 13.08 -6.63 -5.08
C LYS A 13 14.09 -5.89 -5.95
N GLU A 14 13.61 -5.08 -6.89
CA GLU A 14 14.42 -4.35 -7.87
C GLU A 14 14.55 -2.86 -7.53
N MET A 15 13.75 -2.37 -6.57
CA MET A 15 13.81 -0.99 -6.10
C MET A 15 14.99 -0.75 -5.16
N HIS A 16 15.50 0.47 -5.15
CA HIS A 16 16.45 0.89 -4.12
C HIS A 16 15.75 0.92 -2.75
N PRO A 17 16.39 0.51 -1.64
CA PRO A 17 15.75 0.46 -0.32
C PRO A 17 15.03 1.76 0.07
N MET A 18 15.65 2.93 -0.15
CA MET A 18 15.01 4.23 0.12
C MET A 18 13.69 4.46 -0.62
N GLN A 19 13.51 3.87 -1.81
CA GLN A 19 12.25 3.98 -2.57
C GLN A 19 11.15 3.11 -1.95
N VAL A 20 11.52 1.90 -1.51
CA VAL A 20 10.63 1.01 -0.78
C VAL A 20 10.21 1.68 0.53
N ASP A 21 11.17 2.19 1.30
CA ASP A 21 10.92 2.89 2.55
C ASP A 21 9.98 4.08 2.34
N ALA A 22 10.24 4.93 1.34
CA ALA A 22 9.40 6.09 1.05
C ALA A 22 7.95 5.70 0.70
N LEU A 23 7.75 4.63 -0.08
CA LEU A 23 6.40 4.17 -0.41
C LEU A 23 5.68 3.58 0.80
N VAL A 24 6.38 2.75 1.59
CA VAL A 24 5.81 2.17 2.81
C VAL A 24 5.47 3.27 3.83
N ASP A 25 6.30 4.30 3.95
CA ASP A 25 6.05 5.44 4.85
C ASP A 25 4.81 6.24 4.41
N LEU A 26 4.59 6.39 3.10
CA LEU A 26 3.38 7.00 2.56
C LEU A 26 2.13 6.17 2.88
N ILE A 27 2.19 4.85 2.68
CA ILE A 27 1.10 3.92 3.01
C ILE A 27 0.76 3.99 4.50
N ASN A 28 1.78 3.96 5.37
CA ASN A 28 1.60 4.10 6.82
C ASN A 28 0.91 5.41 7.18
N ARG A 29 1.30 6.53 6.55
CA ARG A 29 0.65 7.83 6.78
C ARG A 29 -0.80 7.84 6.32
N ALA A 30 -1.11 7.22 5.19
CA ALA A 30 -2.49 7.09 4.70
C ALA A 30 -3.36 6.28 5.67
N LEU A 31 -2.86 5.13 6.16
CA LEU A 31 -3.58 4.29 7.13
C LEU A 31 -3.79 5.01 8.46
N ASN A 32 -2.78 5.74 8.95
CA ASN A 32 -2.90 6.55 10.16
C ASN A 32 -3.96 7.65 9.99
N LEU A 33 -3.96 8.35 8.86
CA LEU A 33 -4.98 9.37 8.56
C LEU A 33 -6.38 8.76 8.45
N ALA A 34 -6.51 7.56 7.88
CA ALA A 34 -7.77 6.82 7.84
C ALA A 34 -8.23 6.46 9.25
N CYS A 35 -7.35 5.96 10.12
CA CYS A 35 -7.70 5.65 11.51
C CYS A 35 -8.17 6.88 12.30
N MET A 36 -7.64 8.06 11.99
CA MET A 36 -8.03 9.31 12.64
C MET A 36 -9.46 9.77 12.29
N THR A 37 -10.09 9.23 11.24
CA THR A 37 -11.48 9.56 10.91
C THR A 37 -12.47 8.89 11.87
N GLY A 38 -12.08 7.76 12.47
CA GLY A 38 -12.99 6.92 13.27
C GLY A 38 -14.08 6.22 12.43
N ASP A 39 -13.96 6.25 11.10
CA ASP A 39 -14.91 5.67 10.16
C ASP A 39 -14.38 4.31 9.68
N GLU A 40 -15.05 3.23 10.07
CA GLU A 40 -14.65 1.85 9.74
C GLU A 40 -14.65 1.57 8.24
N GLU A 41 -15.54 2.21 7.47
CA GLU A 41 -15.60 2.02 6.01
C GLU A 41 -14.35 2.61 5.35
N ILE A 42 -13.99 3.85 5.72
CA ILE A 42 -12.77 4.53 5.23
C ILE A 42 -11.52 3.73 5.62
N ILE A 43 -11.47 3.20 6.84
CA ILE A 43 -10.34 2.40 7.32
C ILE A 43 -10.18 1.14 6.46
N GLN A 44 -11.27 0.40 6.23
CA GLN A 44 -11.24 -0.82 5.42
C GLN A 44 -10.86 -0.54 3.96
N GLU A 45 -11.38 0.52 3.36
CA GLU A 45 -11.05 0.91 1.98
C GLU A 45 -9.55 1.23 1.82
N ILE A 46 -8.98 1.97 2.77
CA ILE A 46 -7.57 2.36 2.73
C ILE A 46 -6.66 1.17 3.06
N GLU A 47 -7.06 0.28 3.97
CA GLU A 47 -6.35 -0.99 4.22
C GLU A 47 -6.31 -1.85 2.96
N GLN A 48 -7.45 -2.10 2.33
CA GLN A 48 -7.52 -2.89 1.10
C GLN A 48 -6.69 -2.27 -0.03
N SER A 49 -6.81 -0.96 -0.25
CA SER A 49 -6.04 -0.26 -1.29
C SER A 49 -4.53 -0.35 -1.03
N SER A 50 -4.11 -0.25 0.24
CA SER A 50 -2.71 -0.37 0.65
C SER A 50 -2.18 -1.78 0.44
N ASP A 51 -2.98 -2.79 0.77
CA ASP A 51 -2.65 -4.20 0.56
C ASP A 51 -2.47 -4.53 -0.93
N GLU A 52 -3.39 -4.06 -1.78
CA GLU A 52 -3.32 -4.22 -3.23
C GLU A 52 -2.03 -3.60 -3.81
N VAL A 53 -1.66 -2.39 -3.36
CA VAL A 53 -0.41 -1.73 -3.80
C VAL A 53 0.81 -2.57 -3.42
N ILE A 54 0.89 -3.05 -2.17
CA ILE A 54 2.02 -3.88 -1.73
C ILE A 54 2.08 -5.18 -2.53
N HIS A 55 0.94 -5.83 -2.82
CA HIS A 55 0.89 -7.03 -3.64
C HIS A 55 1.30 -6.79 -5.10
N LEU A 56 0.85 -5.68 -5.71
CA LEU A 56 1.21 -5.31 -7.08
C LEU A 56 2.72 -5.14 -7.26
N PHE A 57 3.43 -4.68 -6.24
CA PHE A 57 4.89 -4.54 -6.26
C PHE A 57 5.64 -5.77 -5.70
N GLY A 58 4.94 -6.86 -5.39
CA GLY A 58 5.52 -8.14 -4.98
C GLY A 58 5.90 -8.25 -3.50
N GLY A 59 5.29 -7.44 -2.63
CA GLY A 59 5.35 -7.58 -1.17
C GLY A 59 4.31 -8.56 -0.61
N ASN A 60 4.30 -8.72 0.72
CA ASN A 60 3.47 -9.72 1.44
C ASN A 60 2.16 -9.14 2.03
N GLY A 61 1.69 -8.01 1.51
CA GLY A 61 0.48 -7.32 1.98
C GLY A 61 0.67 -6.42 3.20
N VAL A 62 -0.43 -5.83 3.67
CA VAL A 62 -0.54 -4.97 4.86
C VAL A 62 -1.71 -5.45 5.72
N SER A 63 -1.57 -5.32 7.04
CA SER A 63 -2.68 -5.54 7.96
C SER A 63 -2.69 -4.44 9.01
N VAL A 64 -3.86 -3.86 9.27
CA VAL A 64 -4.09 -2.89 10.34
C VAL A 64 -4.74 -3.59 11.53
N LYS A 65 -4.24 -3.30 12.74
CA LYS A 65 -4.91 -3.69 13.99
C LYS A 65 -5.26 -2.41 14.74
N ILE A 66 -6.55 -2.24 15.02
CA ILE A 66 -7.05 -1.12 15.81
C ILE A 66 -7.33 -1.65 17.21
N ASP A 67 -6.56 -1.18 18.18
CA ASP A 67 -6.84 -1.44 19.59
C ASP A 67 -7.89 -0.42 20.07
N VAL A 68 -9.14 -0.85 20.16
CA VAL A 68 -10.23 -0.06 20.72
C VAL A 68 -10.21 -0.21 22.25
N HIS A 69 -10.02 0.89 22.97
CA HIS A 69 -10.07 0.93 24.45
C HIS A 69 -11.46 1.31 24.95
#